data_AF-A0A1Y5XFD6-F1
#
_entry.id   AF-A0A1Y5XFD6-F1
#
_cell.length_a   1.000
_cell.length_b   1.000
_cell.length_c   1.000
_cell.angle_alpha   90.00
_cell.angle_beta   90.00
_cell.angle_gamma   90.00
#
_symmetry.space_group_name_H-M   'P 1'
#
loop_
_entity.id
_entity.type
_entity.pdbx_description
1 polymer ?
#
loop_
_entity_poly.entity_id
_entity_poly.type
_entity_poly.pdbx_seq_one_letter_code
_entity_poly.pdbx_strand_id
1 'polypeptide(L)'
;MDLVHLTVCWDRAGDELIGVFSPHAVAWLRRQMAGYSELLEWRYTKYASDDPTAEAIGLPLATRPAEYPPLVAALREIIPDEEPELIRLWWEPDVVRWLYAGTQVVLDSLPESGGVVVLRERHQIEAWQAAVPNMRVVFGVAAGVMPVPAGTESHRHTMPKAVPGRFEHDRDLTQWLRRVVDALTEIAEPAATS
;
A
#
# COMPACT_ATOMS: atom_id res chain seq x y z
N MET A 1 14.00 12.60 12.73
CA MET A 1 12.62 12.78 13.24
C MET A 1 12.36 11.60 14.14
N ASP A 2 12.20 11.82 15.44
CA ASP A 2 12.02 10.73 16.40
C ASP A 2 10.65 10.06 16.22
N LEU A 3 10.61 8.73 16.24
CA LEU A 3 9.38 7.93 16.12
C LEU A 3 8.40 8.15 17.27
N VAL A 4 8.86 8.78 18.35
CA VAL A 4 8.06 9.23 19.50
C VAL A 4 6.89 10.13 19.06
N HIS A 5 6.98 10.77 17.89
CA HIS A 5 5.94 11.63 17.35
C HIS A 5 4.97 10.94 16.38
N LEU A 6 5.05 9.62 16.20
CA LEU A 6 4.17 8.85 15.30
C LEU A 6 3.21 7.96 16.10
N THR A 7 2.40 8.56 16.98
CA THR A 7 1.40 7.82 17.75
C THR A 7 0.16 7.55 16.89
N VAL A 8 -0.34 6.30 16.97
CA VAL A 8 -1.67 5.88 16.52
C VAL A 8 -2.33 5.09 17.65
N CYS A 9 -3.61 5.36 17.90
CA CYS A 9 -4.45 4.53 18.77
C CYS A 9 -5.75 4.26 18.02
N TRP A 10 -6.07 2.99 17.81
CA TRP A 10 -7.36 2.57 17.28
C TRP A 10 -8.26 2.16 18.45
N ASP A 11 -9.53 2.54 18.36
CA ASP A 11 -10.58 2.13 19.30
C ASP A 11 -11.89 1.92 18.54
N ARG A 12 -12.85 1.26 19.17
CA ARG A 12 -14.18 0.97 18.61
C ARG A 12 -15.24 1.72 19.40
N ALA A 13 -16.07 2.49 18.71
CA ALA A 13 -17.22 3.19 19.27
C ALA A 13 -18.50 2.68 18.58
N GLY A 14 -19.08 1.60 19.13
CA GLY A 14 -20.19 0.90 18.48
C GLY A 14 -19.74 0.24 17.17
N ASP A 15 -20.34 0.69 16.07
CA ASP A 15 -20.01 0.22 14.71
C ASP A 15 -18.89 1.05 14.04
N GLU A 16 -18.49 2.18 14.63
CA GLU A 16 -17.41 3.01 14.10
C GLU A 16 -16.04 2.56 14.65
N LEU A 17 -15.03 2.54 13.79
CA LEU A 17 -13.62 2.40 14.19
C LEU A 17 -12.95 3.76 14.15
N ILE A 18 -12.36 4.16 15.27
CA ILE A 18 -11.82 5.49 15.49
C ILE A 18 -10.30 5.39 15.68
N GLY A 19 -9.53 6.07 14.85
CA GLY A 19 -8.08 6.14 14.92
C GLY A 19 -7.61 7.54 15.29
N VAL A 20 -6.84 7.70 16.37
CA VAL A 20 -6.25 8.99 16.74
C VAL A 20 -4.80 9.04 16.27
N PHE A 21 -4.50 9.94 15.33
CA PHE A 21 -3.18 10.11 14.75
C PHE A 21 -2.58 11.46 15.11
N SER A 22 -1.30 11.43 15.50
CA SER A 22 -0.49 12.65 15.62
C SER A 22 -0.35 13.39 14.27
N PRO A 23 -0.14 14.72 14.28
CA PRO A 23 0.11 15.51 13.06
C PRO A 23 1.24 14.96 12.18
N HIS A 24 2.33 14.52 12.80
CA HIS A 24 3.48 13.96 12.08
C HIS A 24 3.15 12.62 11.41
N ALA A 25 2.36 11.76 12.08
CA ALA A 25 1.90 10.50 11.51
C ALA A 25 1.03 10.72 10.29
N VAL A 26 0.07 11.64 10.38
CA VAL A 26 -0.81 11.99 9.26
C VAL A 26 -0.02 12.59 8.10
N ALA A 27 0.82 13.60 8.35
CA ALA A 27 1.60 14.23 7.30
C ALA A 27 2.54 13.23 6.59
N TRP A 28 3.16 12.33 7.37
CA TRP A 28 4.01 11.28 6.81
C TRP A 28 3.19 10.27 5.99
N LEU A 29 2.09 9.74 6.53
CA LEU A 29 1.26 8.73 5.86
C LEU A 29 0.60 9.29 4.60
N ARG A 30 0.05 10.51 4.64
CA ARG A 30 -0.50 11.19 3.45
C ARG A 30 0.53 11.29 2.34
N ARG A 31 1.76 11.70 2.65
CA ARG A 31 2.85 11.78 1.66
C ARG A 31 3.17 10.41 1.05
N GLN A 32 3.28 9.37 1.87
CA GLN A 32 3.58 8.03 1.34
C GLN A 32 2.43 7.46 0.51
N MET A 33 1.19 7.64 0.96
CA MET A 33 0.01 7.20 0.22
C MET A 33 -0.17 7.96 -1.09
N ALA A 34 0.13 9.27 -1.13
CA ALA A 34 0.14 10.04 -2.37
C ALA A 34 1.20 9.51 -3.36
N GLY A 35 2.44 9.30 -2.90
CA GLY A 35 3.49 8.72 -3.76
C GLY A 35 3.17 7.29 -4.22
N TYR A 36 2.48 6.50 -3.39
CA TYR A 36 2.00 5.17 -3.76
C TYR A 36 0.89 5.24 -4.80
N SER A 37 -0.05 6.18 -4.66
CA SER A 37 -1.08 6.45 -5.67
C SER A 37 -0.46 6.82 -7.02
N GLU A 38 0.53 7.73 -7.03
CA GLU A 38 1.24 8.12 -8.25
C GLU A 38 1.99 6.93 -8.88
N LEU A 39 2.57 6.04 -8.07
CA LEU A 39 3.22 4.82 -8.56
C LEU A 39 2.22 3.87 -9.25
N LEU A 40 1.06 3.66 -8.65
CA LEU A 40 0.01 2.79 -9.20
C LEU A 40 -0.58 3.40 -10.48
N GLU A 41 -0.83 4.70 -10.50
CA GLU A 41 -1.27 5.43 -11.69
C GLU A 41 -0.23 5.33 -12.80
N TRP A 42 1.04 5.59 -12.49
CA TRP A 42 2.15 5.45 -13.44
C TRP A 42 2.19 4.03 -14.03
N ARG A 43 2.02 2.98 -13.22
CA ARG A 43 1.97 1.61 -13.73
C ARG A 43 0.79 1.42 -14.67
N TYR A 44 -0.39 1.90 -14.30
CA TYR A 44 -1.59 1.79 -15.12
C TYR A 44 -1.44 2.45 -16.50
N THR A 45 -0.72 3.58 -16.59
CA THR A 45 -0.44 4.23 -17.89
C THR A 45 0.40 3.39 -18.86
N LYS A 46 1.02 2.30 -18.39
CA LYS A 46 1.83 1.39 -19.21
C LYS A 46 1.02 0.23 -19.79
N TYR A 47 -0.25 0.10 -19.44
CA TYR A 47 -1.11 -0.96 -19.95
C TYR A 47 -1.57 -0.65 -21.37
N ALA A 48 -1.65 -1.71 -22.18
CA ALA A 48 -2.09 -1.62 -23.56
C ALA A 48 -3.62 -1.69 -23.61
N SER A 49 -4.22 -0.80 -24.39
CA SER A 49 -5.66 -0.82 -24.69
C SER A 49 -5.94 -1.25 -26.13
N ASP A 50 -4.90 -1.38 -26.95
CA ASP A 50 -4.94 -1.77 -28.36
C ASP A 50 -4.77 -3.29 -28.57
N ASP A 51 -4.69 -4.06 -27.50
CA ASP A 51 -4.75 -5.53 -27.55
C ASP A 51 -6.21 -6.00 -27.81
N PRO A 52 -6.46 -6.95 -28.74
CA PRO A 52 -7.81 -7.44 -29.01
C PRO A 52 -8.54 -8.00 -27.79
N THR A 53 -7.81 -8.56 -26.82
CA THR A 53 -8.38 -9.05 -25.56
C THR A 53 -8.77 -7.88 -24.66
N ALA A 54 -7.93 -6.85 -24.56
CA ALA A 54 -8.21 -5.62 -23.83
C ALA A 54 -9.45 -4.91 -24.38
N GLU A 55 -9.60 -4.84 -25.71
CA GLU A 55 -10.79 -4.31 -26.38
C GLU A 55 -12.03 -5.15 -26.06
N ALA A 56 -11.93 -6.49 -26.12
CA ALA A 56 -13.05 -7.38 -25.86
C ALA A 56 -13.58 -7.31 -24.42
N ILE A 57 -12.71 -7.08 -23.43
CA ILE A 57 -13.10 -6.97 -22.01
C ILE A 57 -13.30 -5.53 -21.55
N GLY A 58 -12.94 -4.54 -22.37
CA GLY A 58 -13.03 -3.11 -22.05
C GLY A 58 -12.06 -2.63 -20.96
N LEU A 59 -10.97 -3.35 -20.71
CA LEU A 59 -9.98 -3.04 -19.68
C LEU A 59 -8.55 -3.09 -20.26
N PRO A 60 -7.69 -2.09 -19.99
CA PRO A 60 -6.29 -2.14 -20.37
C PRO A 60 -5.56 -3.32 -19.72
N LEU A 61 -4.68 -3.99 -20.47
CA LEU A 61 -3.93 -5.15 -20.01
C LEU A 61 -2.44 -4.86 -19.84
N ALA A 62 -1.83 -5.48 -18.83
CA ALA A 62 -0.38 -5.49 -18.71
C ALA A 62 0.21 -6.39 -19.81
N THR A 63 1.01 -5.82 -20.70
CA THR A 63 1.66 -6.60 -21.78
C THR A 63 3.06 -7.08 -21.40
N ARG A 64 3.61 -6.55 -20.30
CA ARG A 64 4.93 -6.91 -19.77
C ARG A 64 4.90 -6.85 -18.24
N PRO A 65 5.69 -7.70 -17.57
CA PRO A 65 5.83 -7.65 -16.11
C PRO A 65 6.28 -6.29 -15.61
N ALA A 66 5.90 -5.94 -14.38
CA ALA A 66 6.49 -4.80 -13.70
C ALA A 66 7.99 -5.03 -13.50
N GLU A 67 8.81 -3.99 -13.74
CA GLU A 67 10.27 -4.06 -13.58
C GLU A 67 10.76 -3.28 -12.35
N TYR A 68 9.94 -2.34 -11.84
CA TYR A 68 10.30 -1.52 -10.69
C TYR A 68 10.27 -2.37 -9.40
N PRO A 69 11.42 -2.60 -8.73
CA PRO A 69 11.48 -3.61 -7.67
C PRO A 69 10.48 -3.43 -6.52
N PRO A 70 10.25 -2.21 -5.98
CA PRO A 70 9.23 -2.02 -4.94
C PRO A 70 7.81 -2.38 -5.38
N LEU A 71 7.43 -2.09 -6.62
CA LEU A 71 6.11 -2.46 -7.15
C LEU A 71 5.99 -3.97 -7.37
N VAL A 72 7.06 -4.62 -7.86
CA VAL A 72 7.09 -6.09 -8.00
C VAL A 72 6.88 -6.76 -6.66
N ALA A 73 7.57 -6.30 -5.61
CA ALA A 73 7.37 -6.83 -4.26
C ALA A 73 5.93 -6.67 -3.79
N ALA A 74 5.33 -5.50 -3.99
CA ALA A 74 3.93 -5.23 -3.67
C ALA A 74 2.93 -6.14 -4.41
N LEU A 75 3.15 -6.37 -5.71
CA LEU A 75 2.27 -7.24 -6.51
C LEU A 75 2.37 -8.70 -6.08
N ARG A 76 3.57 -9.17 -5.72
CA ARG A 76 3.81 -10.55 -5.25
C ARG A 76 3.11 -10.91 -3.95
N GLU A 77 2.77 -9.92 -3.12
CA GLU A 77 1.97 -10.16 -1.90
C GLU A 77 0.52 -10.56 -2.22
N ILE A 78 0.04 -10.29 -3.43
CA ILE A 78 -1.36 -10.49 -3.84
C ILE A 78 -1.47 -11.50 -4.98
N ILE A 79 -0.53 -11.45 -5.93
CA ILE A 79 -0.46 -12.31 -7.10
C ILE A 79 0.70 -13.30 -6.86
N PRO A 80 0.41 -14.58 -6.59
CA PRO A 80 1.44 -15.58 -6.31
C PRO A 80 2.42 -15.74 -7.48
N ASP A 81 3.72 -15.90 -7.19
CA ASP A 81 4.76 -16.08 -8.21
C ASP A 81 4.68 -17.45 -8.90
N GLU A 82 4.00 -18.42 -8.29
CA GLU A 82 3.77 -19.76 -8.83
C GLU A 82 2.82 -19.74 -10.05
N GLU A 83 2.01 -18.69 -10.17
CA GLU A 83 1.10 -18.53 -11.29
C GLU A 83 1.86 -18.23 -12.60
N PRO A 84 1.41 -18.81 -13.74
CA PRO A 84 2.00 -18.51 -15.04
C PRO A 84 2.01 -17.00 -15.32
N GLU A 85 3.06 -16.50 -15.98
CA GLU A 85 3.21 -15.06 -16.26
C GLU A 85 1.97 -14.46 -16.95
N LEU A 86 1.38 -15.16 -17.91
CA LEU A 86 0.18 -14.70 -18.60
C LEU A 86 -1.00 -14.50 -17.64
N ILE A 87 -1.15 -15.36 -16.62
CA ILE A 87 -2.20 -15.23 -15.60
C ILE A 87 -1.90 -14.03 -14.69
N ARG A 88 -0.63 -13.87 -14.29
CA ARG A 88 -0.21 -12.73 -13.47
C ARG A 88 -0.45 -11.40 -14.18
N LEU A 89 -0.09 -11.32 -15.47
CA LEU A 89 -0.33 -10.13 -16.32
C LEU A 89 -1.81 -9.86 -16.56
N TRP A 90 -2.64 -10.90 -16.61
CA TRP A 90 -4.08 -10.76 -16.73
C TRP A 90 -4.73 -10.22 -15.44
N TRP A 91 -4.26 -10.65 -14.26
CA TRP A 91 -4.76 -10.16 -12.96
C TRP A 91 -4.23 -8.80 -12.54
N GLU A 92 -3.02 -8.44 -12.99
CA GLU A 92 -2.33 -7.23 -12.54
C GLU A 92 -3.18 -5.94 -12.67
N PRO A 93 -3.91 -5.69 -13.78
CA PRO A 93 -4.72 -4.49 -13.89
C PRO A 93 -5.80 -4.35 -12.83
N ASP A 94 -6.48 -5.44 -12.48
CA ASP A 94 -7.52 -5.43 -11.45
C ASP A 94 -6.92 -5.20 -10.07
N VAL A 95 -5.78 -5.84 -9.76
CA VAL A 95 -5.05 -5.63 -8.51
C VAL A 95 -4.58 -4.18 -8.39
N VAL A 96 -3.99 -3.61 -9.44
CA VAL A 96 -3.52 -2.22 -9.43
C VAL A 96 -4.68 -1.23 -9.28
N ARG A 97 -5.81 -1.45 -9.97
CA ARG A 97 -7.01 -0.61 -9.82
C ARG A 97 -7.62 -0.70 -8.43
N TRP A 98 -7.70 -1.91 -7.87
CA TRP A 98 -8.20 -2.14 -6.51
C TRP A 98 -7.32 -1.44 -5.46
N LEU A 99 -5.99 -1.59 -5.56
CA LEU A 99 -5.03 -0.92 -4.69
C LEU A 99 -5.09 0.61 -4.83
N TYR A 100 -5.29 1.11 -6.05
CA TYR A 100 -5.44 2.54 -6.31
C TYR A 100 -6.69 3.09 -5.62
N ALA A 101 -7.84 2.43 -5.83
CA ALA A 101 -9.09 2.80 -5.18
C ALA A 101 -8.99 2.75 -3.65
N GLY A 102 -8.37 1.70 -3.09
CA GLY A 102 -8.14 1.60 -1.65
C GLY A 102 -7.22 2.71 -1.13
N THR A 103 -6.19 3.08 -1.90
CA THR A 103 -5.29 4.19 -1.56
C THR A 103 -6.02 5.53 -1.51
N GLN A 104 -6.95 5.78 -2.44
CA GLN A 104 -7.79 6.98 -2.42
C GLN A 104 -8.69 7.01 -1.17
N VAL A 105 -9.32 5.89 -0.82
CA VAL A 105 -10.13 5.80 0.42
C VAL A 105 -9.31 6.10 1.68
N VAL A 106 -8.07 5.59 1.76
CA VAL A 106 -7.16 5.93 2.87
C VAL A 106 -6.86 7.43 2.89
N LEU A 107 -6.50 8.03 1.74
CA LEU A 107 -6.20 9.46 1.62
C LEU A 107 -7.39 10.35 2.01
N ASP A 108 -8.59 9.96 1.59
CA ASP A 108 -9.84 10.69 1.89
C ASP A 108 -10.23 10.57 3.36
N SER A 109 -9.88 9.46 4.01
CA SER A 109 -10.15 9.26 5.44
C SER A 109 -9.15 9.94 6.38
N LEU A 110 -7.97 10.32 5.88
CA LEU A 110 -6.93 10.96 6.67
C LEU A 110 -7.22 12.46 6.88
N PRO A 111 -7.19 12.98 8.12
CA PRO A 111 -7.37 14.42 8.36
C PRO A 111 -6.23 15.23 7.74
N GLU A 112 -6.40 16.55 7.58
CA GLU A 112 -5.39 17.40 6.93
C GLU A 112 -4.13 17.61 7.78
N SER A 113 -4.29 17.83 9.09
CA SER A 113 -3.20 18.28 9.98
C SER A 113 -2.94 17.38 11.18
N GLY A 114 -3.55 16.20 11.24
CA GLY A 114 -3.61 15.36 12.45
C GLY A 114 -5.02 15.24 13.01
N GLY A 115 -5.22 14.32 13.96
CA GLY A 115 -6.51 14.15 14.64
C GLY A 115 -7.15 12.79 14.37
N VAL A 116 -8.47 12.79 14.22
CA VAL A 116 -9.28 11.58 14.26
C VAL A 116 -9.59 11.09 12.84
N VAL A 117 -9.28 9.83 12.57
CA VAL A 117 -9.79 9.04 11.45
C VAL A 117 -11.01 8.28 11.95
N VAL A 118 -12.12 8.33 11.20
CA VAL A 118 -13.33 7.56 11.52
C VAL A 118 -13.69 6.69 10.33
N LEU A 119 -13.66 5.37 10.53
CA LEU A 119 -14.07 4.38 9.54
C LEU A 119 -15.46 3.86 9.95
N ARG A 120 -16.45 4.10 9.10
CA ARG A 120 -17.85 3.76 9.35
C ARG A 120 -18.31 2.56 8.54
N GLU A 121 -17.75 2.43 7.35
CA GLU A 121 -18.18 1.41 6.39
C GLU A 121 -17.12 0.33 6.23
N ARG A 122 -17.58 -0.90 6.01
CA ARG A 122 -16.71 -2.07 5.85
C ARG A 122 -15.67 -1.86 4.74
N HIS A 123 -16.06 -1.22 3.65
CA HIS A 123 -15.16 -0.94 2.52
C HIS A 123 -13.98 -0.03 2.91
N GLN A 124 -14.15 0.87 3.89
CA GLN A 124 -13.09 1.75 4.37
C GLN A 124 -12.07 0.98 5.18
N ILE A 125 -12.54 0.07 6.03
CA ILE A 125 -11.69 -0.82 6.83
C ILE A 125 -10.87 -1.72 5.89
N GLU A 126 -11.52 -2.34 4.92
CA GLU A 126 -10.87 -3.19 3.92
C GLU A 126 -9.84 -2.42 3.09
N ALA A 127 -10.14 -1.17 2.70
CA ALA A 127 -9.20 -0.31 2.00
C ALA A 127 -7.94 -0.04 2.82
N TRP A 128 -8.07 0.25 4.13
CA TRP A 128 -6.93 0.40 5.02
C TRP A 128 -6.13 -0.89 5.19
N GLN A 129 -6.82 -2.03 5.35
CA GLN A 129 -6.21 -3.36 5.49
C GLN A 129 -5.50 -3.82 4.22
N ALA A 130 -5.87 -3.31 3.05
CA ALA A 130 -5.23 -3.63 1.78
C ALA A 130 -4.10 -2.65 1.43
N ALA A 131 -4.38 -1.35 1.41
CA ALA A 131 -3.49 -0.36 0.84
C ALA A 131 -2.29 -0.05 1.75
N VAL A 132 -2.49 0.01 3.07
CA VAL A 132 -1.41 0.38 4.01
C VAL A 132 -0.33 -0.72 4.11
N PRO A 133 -0.66 -2.03 4.22
CA PRO A 133 0.35 -3.08 4.19
C PRO A 133 1.10 -3.16 2.86
N ASN A 134 0.39 -2.93 1.74
CA ASN A 134 1.02 -2.98 0.43
C ASN A 134 1.99 -1.79 0.23
N MET A 135 1.56 -0.57 0.61
CA MET A 135 2.44 0.61 0.64
C MET A 135 3.65 0.40 1.56
N ARG A 136 3.48 -0.26 2.71
CA ARG A 136 4.59 -0.63 3.61
C ARG A 136 5.64 -1.47 2.90
N VAL A 137 5.25 -2.41 2.04
CA VAL A 137 6.18 -3.23 1.25
C VAL A 137 6.92 -2.36 0.23
N VAL A 138 6.21 -1.52 -0.52
CA VAL A 138 6.82 -0.56 -1.46
C VAL A 138 7.86 0.31 -0.74
N PHE A 139 7.48 0.93 0.38
CA PHE A 139 8.38 1.76 1.18
C PHE A 139 9.57 0.95 1.71
N GLY A 140 9.33 -0.23 2.27
CA GLY A 140 10.36 -1.08 2.86
C GLY A 140 11.43 -1.49 1.85
N VAL A 141 11.03 -1.87 0.63
CA VAL A 141 11.97 -2.21 -0.44
C VAL A 141 12.70 -0.96 -0.93
N ALA A 142 11.98 0.14 -1.18
CA ALA A 142 12.58 1.39 -1.65
C ALA A 142 13.59 1.99 -0.65
N ALA A 143 13.36 1.83 0.66
CA ALA A 143 14.25 2.27 1.72
C ALA A 143 15.42 1.30 2.00
N GLY A 144 15.43 0.13 1.35
CA GLY A 144 16.43 -0.92 1.60
C GLY A 144 16.28 -1.64 2.95
N VAL A 145 15.11 -1.52 3.58
CA VAL A 145 14.74 -2.23 4.81
C VAL A 145 14.35 -3.68 4.49
N MET A 146 13.61 -3.87 3.40
CA MET A 146 13.23 -5.18 2.87
C MET A 146 14.14 -5.57 1.70
N PRO A 147 14.34 -6.88 1.46
CA PRO A 147 15.15 -7.34 0.34
C PRO A 147 14.52 -6.93 -1.00
N VAL A 148 15.38 -6.75 -2.00
CA VAL A 148 14.95 -6.59 -3.39
C VAL A 148 14.35 -7.91 -3.86
N PRO A 149 13.16 -7.92 -4.47
CA PRO A 149 12.52 -9.16 -4.94
C PRO A 149 13.38 -9.85 -6.02
N ALA A 150 13.47 -11.17 -5.92
CA ALA A 150 14.25 -11.98 -6.85
C ALA A 150 13.79 -11.76 -8.31
N GLY A 151 14.75 -11.64 -9.23
CA GLY A 151 14.49 -11.39 -10.65
C GLY A 151 14.37 -9.92 -11.03
N THR A 152 14.61 -9.00 -10.09
CA THR A 152 14.58 -7.54 -10.33
C THR A 152 15.93 -6.86 -10.07
N GLU A 153 17.00 -7.64 -9.87
CA GLU A 153 18.32 -7.14 -9.47
C GLU A 153 18.91 -6.17 -10.50
N SER A 154 18.69 -6.42 -11.80
CA SER A 154 19.10 -5.54 -12.90
C SER A 154 18.46 -4.16 -12.80
N HIS A 155 17.28 -4.04 -12.19
CA HIS A 155 16.51 -2.80 -12.05
C HIS A 155 16.75 -2.08 -10.72
N ARG A 156 17.66 -2.56 -9.85
CA ARG A 156 18.00 -1.86 -8.60
C ARG A 156 18.43 -0.40 -8.82
N HIS A 157 19.03 -0.09 -9.97
CA HIS A 157 19.46 1.27 -10.31
C HIS A 157 18.31 2.27 -10.45
N THR A 158 17.06 1.82 -10.61
CA THR A 158 15.88 2.68 -10.66
C THR A 158 15.33 3.02 -9.28
N MET A 159 15.84 2.38 -8.22
CA MET A 159 15.40 2.62 -6.85
C MET A 159 16.08 3.88 -6.27
N PRO A 160 15.47 4.53 -5.27
CA PRO A 160 16.13 5.57 -4.50
C PRO A 160 17.47 5.08 -3.93
N LYS A 161 18.47 5.95 -3.91
CA LYS A 161 19.74 5.64 -3.24
C LYS A 161 19.52 5.58 -1.73
N ALA A 162 20.05 4.54 -1.10
CA ALA A 162 20.06 4.44 0.35
C ALA A 162 20.73 5.67 0.97
N VAL A 163 20.06 6.29 1.94
CA VAL A 163 20.61 7.42 2.68
C VAL A 163 21.39 6.88 3.89
N PRO A 164 22.69 7.18 4.01
CA PRO A 164 23.49 6.71 5.15
C PRO A 164 22.86 7.12 6.49
N GLY A 165 22.84 6.19 7.45
CA GLY A 165 22.31 6.43 8.79
C GLY A 165 20.78 6.45 8.92
N ARG A 166 20.02 6.22 7.83
CA ARG A 166 18.55 6.18 7.87
C ARG A 166 17.92 4.80 8.05
N PHE A 167 18.71 3.73 7.92
CA PHE A 167 18.19 2.35 7.96
C PHE A 167 17.33 2.06 9.19
N GLU A 168 17.83 2.35 10.39
CA GLU A 168 17.09 2.12 11.64
C GLU A 168 15.77 2.90 11.67
N HIS A 169 15.80 4.17 11.26
CA HIS A 169 14.61 5.01 11.19
C HIS A 169 13.57 4.47 10.20
N ASP A 170 13.99 4.09 8.99
CA ASP A 170 13.09 3.56 7.97
C ASP A 170 12.57 2.16 8.35
N ARG A 171 13.37 1.35 9.07
CA ARG A 171 12.92 0.08 9.65
C ARG A 171 11.82 0.30 10.68
N ASP A 172 12.01 1.25 11.58
CA ASP A 172 11.03 1.52 12.63
C ASP A 172 9.74 2.13 12.05
N LEU A 173 9.82 2.94 10.97
CA LEU A 173 8.66 3.40 10.20
C LEU A 173 7.89 2.23 9.57
N THR A 174 8.61 1.24 9.03
CA THR A 174 8.02 0.02 8.47
C THR A 174 7.30 -0.80 9.55
N GLN A 175 7.88 -0.90 10.75
CA GLN A 175 7.24 -1.55 11.90
C GLN A 175 6.05 -0.76 12.44
N TRP A 176 6.14 0.57 12.43
CA TRP A 176 5.02 1.45 12.78
C TRP A 176 3.83 1.22 11.85
N LEU A 177 4.04 1.20 10.53
CA LEU A 177 2.98 0.91 9.55
C LEU A 177 2.32 -0.45 9.78
N ARG A 178 3.11 -1.46 10.13
CA ARG A 178 2.57 -2.77 10.51
C ARG A 178 1.64 -2.66 11.72
N ARG A 179 2.10 -2.00 12.80
CA ARG A 179 1.31 -1.82 14.02
C ARG A 179 0.01 -1.05 13.78
N VAL A 180 0.01 -0.06 12.89
CA VAL A 180 -1.20 0.69 12.50
C VAL A 180 -2.29 -0.27 11.99
N VAL A 181 -1.92 -1.22 11.13
CA VAL A 181 -2.89 -2.14 10.49
C VAL A 181 -3.20 -3.35 11.35
N ASP A 182 -2.22 -3.88 12.09
CA ASP A 182 -2.43 -4.98 13.03
C ASP A 182 -3.47 -4.54 14.08
N ALA A 183 -3.31 -3.36 14.68
CA ALA A 183 -4.26 -2.83 15.66
C ALA A 183 -5.65 -2.53 15.06
N LEU A 184 -5.72 -2.03 13.83
CA LEU A 184 -7.01 -1.86 13.14
C LEU A 184 -7.71 -3.20 12.94
N THR A 185 -6.97 -4.22 12.51
CA THR A 185 -7.49 -5.56 12.20
C THR A 185 -8.01 -6.25 13.45
N GLU A 186 -7.26 -6.17 14.56
CA GLU A 186 -7.67 -6.72 15.86
C GLU A 186 -9.03 -6.19 16.32
N ILE A 187 -9.29 -4.89 16.11
CA ILE A 187 -10.56 -4.29 16.53
C ILE A 187 -11.66 -4.35 15.46
N ALA A 188 -11.33 -4.69 14.21
CA ALA A 188 -12.27 -4.71 13.09
C ALA A 188 -13.22 -5.92 13.11
N GLU A 189 -12.84 -7.01 13.77
CA GLU A 189 -13.74 -8.13 14.02
C GLU A 189 -14.81 -7.71 15.04
N PRO A 190 -16.11 -7.98 14.80
CA PRO A 190 -17.13 -7.72 15.80
C PRO A 190 -16.85 -8.57 17.03
N ALA A 191 -16.94 -7.98 18.23
CA ALA A 191 -16.90 -8.74 19.47
C ALA A 191 -17.93 -9.87 19.37
N ALA A 192 -17.49 -11.12 19.52
CA ALA A 192 -18.37 -12.28 19.47
C ALA A 192 -19.52 -12.02 20.47
N THR A 193 -20.72 -11.81 19.94
CA THR A 193 -21.93 -11.68 20.76
C THR A 193 -22.09 -13.00 21.51
N SER A 194 -21.79 -12.98 22.81
CA SER A 194 -22.14 -14.03 23.77
C SER A 194 -23.56 -13.81 24.28
#